data_AF-A0A182T635-F1
#
_entry.id   AF-A0A182T635-F1
#
_cell.length_a   1.000
_cell.length_b   1.000
_cell.length_c   1.000
_cell.angle_alpha   90.00
_cell.angle_beta   90.00
_cell.angle_gamma   90.00
#
_symmetry.space_group_name_H-M   'P 1'
#
loop_
_entity.id
_entity.type
_entity.pdbx_description
1 polymer ?
#
loop_
_entity_poly.entity_id
_entity_poly.type
_entity_poly.pdbx_seq_one_letter_code
_entity_poly.pdbx_strand_id
1 'polypeptide(L)'
;GDLDTDRTRADAFYVRFAPEFNGQWCPSATFKEDMEKVNIKFHDNYTVTYQHKKILQFVPELSVDKNLRITTPNIPLLTISTQSKYLSFFVAKTISVILTATKYKPFISLTADELVFGYDDTLVSLAHRFYPRNRRPMEKMGLLNGVDLSAIAHHHSVQA
;
A
#
# COMPACT_ATOMS: atom_id res chain seq x y z
N GLY A 1 22.39 29.58 2.24
CA GLY A 1 21.34 28.54 2.29
C GLY A 1 20.03 29.24 2.56
N ASP A 2 18.91 28.87 1.98
CA ASP A 2 18.62 27.67 1.20
C ASP A 2 17.24 27.93 0.56
N LEU A 3 17.19 28.74 -0.51
CA LEU A 3 15.94 29.09 -1.20
C LEU A 3 15.53 28.00 -2.22
N ASP A 4 16.43 27.06 -2.51
CA ASP A 4 16.20 26.01 -3.49
C ASP A 4 15.56 24.76 -2.85
N THR A 5 15.89 24.45 -1.58
CA THR A 5 15.19 23.37 -0.82
C THR A 5 13.71 23.66 -0.62
N ASP A 6 13.32 24.91 -0.40
CA ASP A 6 11.92 25.28 -0.19
C ASP A 6 11.05 25.06 -1.45
N ARG A 7 11.64 25.15 -2.65
CA ARG A 7 10.94 24.84 -3.93
C ARG A 7 10.81 23.35 -4.22
N THR A 8 11.62 22.52 -3.57
CA THR A 8 11.64 21.06 -3.76
C THR A 8 10.67 20.32 -2.85
N ARG A 9 10.32 20.88 -1.69
CA ARG A 9 9.32 20.30 -0.79
C ARG A 9 7.91 20.73 -1.23
N ALA A 10 7.02 19.77 -1.45
CA ALA A 10 5.59 20.06 -1.46
C ALA A 10 5.05 20.02 -0.02
N ASP A 11 3.90 20.66 0.21
CA ASP A 11 3.23 20.68 1.51
C ASP A 11 3.11 19.29 2.13
N ALA A 12 3.24 19.21 3.45
CA ALA A 12 3.08 17.96 4.19
C ALA A 12 1.60 17.69 4.46
N PHE A 13 1.15 16.46 4.20
CA PHE A 13 -0.24 16.04 4.43
C PHE A 13 -0.31 14.94 5.49
N TYR A 14 -1.35 14.97 6.32
CA TYR A 14 -1.59 13.89 7.28
C TYR A 14 -2.58 12.87 6.68
N VAL A 15 -2.16 11.61 6.62
CA VAL A 15 -2.98 10.47 6.22
C VAL A 15 -3.41 9.73 7.48
N ARG A 16 -4.72 9.74 7.77
CA ARG A 16 -5.29 9.01 8.91
C ARG A 16 -6.01 7.74 8.45
N PHE A 17 -5.60 6.61 8.99
CA PHE A 17 -6.30 5.33 8.90
C PHE A 17 -7.14 5.15 10.16
N ALA A 18 -8.47 5.18 10.03
CA ALA A 18 -9.41 4.95 11.12
C ALA A 18 -10.54 4.03 10.65
N PRO A 19 -10.29 2.70 10.55
CA PRO A 19 -11.32 1.79 10.10
C PRO A 19 -12.44 1.67 11.13
N GLU A 20 -13.68 1.59 10.66
CA GLU A 20 -14.85 1.27 11.47
C GLU A 20 -15.33 -0.14 11.10
N PHE A 21 -15.57 -0.97 12.11
CA PHE A 21 -16.10 -2.31 11.90
C PHE A 21 -17.29 -2.57 12.83
N ASN A 22 -18.43 -2.92 12.24
CA ASN A 22 -19.69 -3.19 12.94
C ASN A 22 -20.08 -2.08 13.95
N GLY A 23 -19.90 -0.82 13.58
CA GLY A 23 -20.21 0.33 14.43
C GLY A 23 -19.15 0.66 15.50
N GLN A 24 -18.03 -0.07 15.53
CA GLN A 24 -16.94 0.16 16.48
C GLN A 24 -15.70 0.73 15.78
N TRP A 25 -15.22 1.87 16.28
CA TRP A 25 -13.98 2.49 15.85
C TRP A 25 -12.78 1.60 16.19
N CYS A 26 -12.03 1.21 15.18
CA CYS A 26 -10.73 0.60 15.38
C CYS A 26 -9.70 1.67 15.77
N PRO A 27 -8.56 1.27 16.36
CA PRO A 27 -7.49 2.20 16.65
C PRO A 27 -7.00 2.91 15.39
N SER A 28 -6.86 4.24 15.48
CA SER A 28 -6.43 5.05 14.35
C SER A 28 -4.91 5.21 14.30
N ALA A 29 -4.34 5.09 13.11
CA ALA A 29 -2.93 5.40 12.83
C ALA A 29 -2.84 6.61 11.90
N THR A 30 -1.99 7.57 12.25
CA THR A 30 -1.76 8.78 11.48
C THR A 30 -0.32 8.79 10.95
N PHE A 31 -0.17 9.03 9.66
CA PHE A 31 1.11 9.18 8.98
C PHE A 31 1.22 10.58 8.39
N LYS A 32 2.41 11.16 8.46
CA LYS A 32 2.77 12.39 7.75
C LYS A 32 3.40 12.00 6.42
N GLU A 33 2.80 12.45 5.33
CA GLU A 33 3.35 12.34 3.99
C GLU A 33 4.07 13.64 3.65
N ASP A 34 5.39 13.57 3.56
CA ASP A 34 6.23 14.61 2.96
C ASP A 34 6.48 14.24 1.48
N MET A 35 6.51 15.21 0.58
CA MET A 35 6.88 14.96 -0.82
C MET A 35 8.04 15.83 -1.26
N GLU A 36 8.97 15.22 -1.98
CA GLU A 36 10.15 15.88 -2.56
C GLU A 36 10.11 15.76 -4.07
N LYS A 37 10.34 16.87 -4.79
CA LYS A 37 10.57 16.82 -6.25
C LYS A 37 11.99 16.34 -6.51
N VAL A 38 12.12 15.20 -7.17
CA VAL A 38 13.40 14.59 -7.57
C VAL A 38 13.48 14.45 -9.09
N ASN A 39 14.69 14.21 -9.61
CA ASN A 39 14.94 14.02 -11.05
C ASN A 39 14.38 15.15 -11.93
N ILE A 40 14.54 16.39 -11.46
CA ILE A 40 14.05 17.59 -12.14
C ILE A 40 14.87 17.79 -13.43
N LYS A 41 14.17 17.91 -14.56
CA LYS A 41 14.72 18.19 -15.88
C LYS A 41 13.99 19.37 -16.49
N PHE A 42 14.74 20.41 -16.82
CA PHE A 42 14.28 21.53 -17.61
C PHE A 42 14.45 21.20 -19.09
N HIS A 43 13.47 21.59 -19.89
CA HIS A 43 13.47 21.40 -21.33
C HIS A 43 13.44 22.75 -22.03
N ASP A 44 14.00 22.80 -23.24
CA ASP A 44 14.12 24.04 -24.04
C ASP A 44 12.76 24.61 -24.48
N ASN A 45 11.69 23.82 -24.36
CA ASN A 45 10.30 24.23 -24.61
C ASN A 45 9.61 24.85 -23.38
N TYR A 46 10.38 25.36 -22.42
CA TYR A 46 9.87 25.98 -21.18
C TYR A 46 9.02 25.04 -20.31
N THR A 47 9.29 23.74 -20.40
CA THR A 47 8.64 22.73 -19.54
C THR A 47 9.63 22.15 -18.54
N VAL A 48 9.09 21.70 -17.41
CA VAL A 48 9.84 20.99 -16.38
C VAL A 48 9.20 19.62 -16.18
N THR A 49 10.05 18.60 -16.20
CA THR A 49 9.67 17.25 -15.79
C THR A 49 10.34 16.93 -14.47
N TYR A 50 9.59 16.38 -13.54
CA TYR A 50 10.11 15.95 -12.25
C TYR A 50 9.33 14.73 -11.76
N GLN A 51 9.88 14.03 -10.78
CA GLN A 51 9.22 12.93 -10.10
C GLN A 51 8.93 13.34 -8.66
N HIS A 52 7.76 12.94 -8.14
CA HIS A 52 7.51 13.07 -6.71
C HIS A 52 8.07 11.84 -5.99
N LYS A 53 8.92 12.08 -5.00
CA LYS A 53 9.33 11.11 -4.00
C LYS A 53 8.51 11.37 -2.74
N LYS A 54 7.56 10.49 -2.45
CA LYS A 54 6.73 10.56 -1.24
C LYS A 54 7.40 9.80 -0.10
N ILE A 55 7.41 10.40 1.08
CA ILE A 55 8.02 9.89 2.29
C ILE A 55 6.93 9.86 3.36
N LEU A 56 6.59 8.67 3.84
CA LEU A 56 5.60 8.49 4.91
C LEU A 56 6.28 8.23 6.24
N GLN A 57 5.94 9.05 7.23
CA GLN A 57 6.45 8.96 8.59
C GLN A 57 5.29 8.74 9.55
N PHE A 58 5.37 7.73 10.41
CA PHE A 58 4.35 7.51 11.44
C PHE A 58 4.40 8.63 12.48
N VAL A 59 3.24 9.15 12.88
CA VAL A 59 3.10 10.27 13.81
C VAL A 59 2.50 9.73 15.12
N PRO A 60 3.33 9.36 16.11
CA PRO A 60 2.86 8.72 17.33
C PRO A 60 1.94 9.62 18.17
N GLU A 61 2.12 10.94 18.12
CA GLU A 61 1.33 11.91 18.90
C GLU A 61 -0.12 12.01 18.43
N LEU A 62 -0.39 11.66 17.16
CA LEU A 62 -1.72 11.68 16.54
C LEU A 62 -2.27 10.28 16.29
N SER A 63 -1.60 9.26 16.83
CA SER A 63 -1.92 7.86 16.66
C SER A 63 -2.17 7.20 18.01
N VAL A 64 -2.90 6.10 17.98
CA VAL A 64 -2.90 5.19 19.13
C VAL A 64 -1.55 4.44 19.16
N ASP A 65 -1.19 3.82 20.30
CA ASP A 65 0.07 3.10 20.50
C ASP A 65 0.51 2.32 19.24
N LYS A 66 1.76 2.52 18.81
CA LYS A 66 2.35 1.89 17.63
C LYS A 66 2.27 0.36 17.66
N ASN A 67 2.33 -0.23 18.86
CA ASN A 67 2.26 -1.68 19.05
C ASN A 67 0.83 -2.22 19.07
N LEU A 68 -0.17 -1.34 19.00
CA LEU A 68 -1.57 -1.73 19.03
C LEU A 68 -1.92 -2.49 17.76
N ARG A 69 -2.47 -3.69 17.95
CA ARG A 69 -2.86 -4.56 16.86
C ARG A 69 -4.29 -4.24 16.44
N ILE A 70 -4.46 -3.92 15.17
CA ILE A 70 -5.72 -3.64 14.51
C ILE A 70 -6.24 -4.96 13.92
N THR A 71 -7.49 -5.29 14.19
CA THR A 71 -8.15 -6.42 13.56
C THR A 71 -8.70 -5.99 12.21
N THR A 72 -8.22 -6.60 11.13
CA THR A 72 -8.65 -6.31 9.77
C THR A 72 -9.15 -7.58 9.08
N PRO A 73 -10.01 -7.45 8.06
CA PRO A 73 -10.27 -8.58 7.16
C PRO A 73 -8.96 -9.12 6.58
N ASN A 74 -8.88 -10.43 6.39
CA ASN A 74 -7.76 -11.09 5.73
C ASN A 74 -7.80 -10.79 4.22
N ILE A 75 -7.18 -9.68 3.83
CA ILE A 75 -7.21 -9.19 2.44
C ILE A 75 -6.62 -10.25 1.48
N PRO A 76 -5.46 -10.88 1.74
CA PRO A 76 -4.92 -11.95 0.89
C PRO A 76 -5.91 -13.11 0.68
N LEU A 77 -6.61 -13.53 1.74
CA LEU A 77 -7.59 -14.61 1.67
C LEU A 77 -8.76 -14.23 0.76
N LEU A 78 -9.28 -13.02 0.92
CA LEU A 78 -10.36 -12.48 0.09
C LEU A 78 -9.91 -12.37 -1.37
N THR A 79 -8.72 -11.83 -1.63
CA THR A 79 -8.16 -11.72 -2.98
C THR A 79 -8.02 -13.08 -3.65
N ILE A 80 -7.47 -14.09 -2.97
CA ILE A 80 -7.31 -15.43 -3.56
C ILE A 80 -8.67 -16.10 -3.77
N SER A 81 -9.57 -15.99 -2.80
CA SER A 81 -10.90 -16.58 -2.91
C SER A 81 -11.69 -15.96 -4.07
N THR A 82 -11.55 -14.66 -4.32
CA THR A 82 -12.24 -13.97 -5.43
C THR A 82 -11.58 -14.27 -6.76
N GLN A 83 -10.25 -14.18 -6.83
CA GLN A 83 -9.50 -14.37 -8.07
C GLN A 83 -9.49 -15.83 -8.56
N SER A 84 -9.61 -16.80 -7.66
CA SER A 84 -9.65 -18.22 -8.00
C SER A 84 -10.79 -18.59 -8.96
N LYS A 85 -11.88 -17.81 -8.97
CA LYS A 85 -13.03 -18.00 -9.87
C LYS A 85 -12.69 -17.80 -11.35
N TYR A 86 -11.60 -17.08 -11.66
CA TYR A 86 -11.14 -16.83 -13.03
C TYR A 86 -10.06 -17.81 -13.50
N LEU A 87 -9.77 -18.84 -12.71
CA LEU A 87 -8.83 -19.90 -13.06
C LEU A 87 -9.58 -21.10 -13.64
N SER A 88 -8.84 -22.03 -14.24
CA SER A 88 -9.43 -23.28 -14.72
C SER A 88 -10.04 -24.07 -13.56
N PHE A 89 -11.11 -24.81 -13.87
CA PHE A 89 -11.91 -25.54 -12.88
C PHE A 89 -11.07 -26.39 -11.90
N PHE A 90 -10.08 -27.12 -12.42
CA PHE A 90 -9.21 -27.96 -11.59
C PHE A 90 -8.34 -27.14 -10.63
N VAL A 91 -7.79 -26.00 -11.08
CA VAL A 91 -6.96 -25.12 -10.25
C VAL A 91 -7.83 -24.45 -9.18
N ALA A 92 -8.99 -23.91 -9.56
CA ALA A 92 -9.93 -23.29 -8.63
C ALA A 92 -10.36 -24.29 -7.53
N LYS A 93 -10.72 -25.53 -7.91
CA LYS A 93 -11.11 -26.57 -6.96
C LYS A 93 -9.97 -26.95 -6.01
N THR A 94 -8.73 -27.03 -6.52
CA THR A 94 -7.55 -27.32 -5.71
C THR A 94 -7.32 -26.23 -4.66
N ILE A 95 -7.39 -24.96 -5.07
CA ILE A 95 -7.28 -23.82 -4.16
C ILE A 95 -8.39 -23.88 -3.09
N SER A 96 -9.64 -24.12 -3.48
CA SER A 96 -10.76 -24.22 -2.54
C SER A 96 -10.57 -25.32 -1.49
N VAL A 97 -10.05 -26.48 -1.89
CA VAL A 97 -9.73 -27.58 -0.95
C VAL A 97 -8.64 -27.14 0.02
N ILE A 98 -7.56 -26.51 -0.46
CA ILE A 98 -6.47 -26.01 0.40
C ILE A 98 -7.00 -24.96 1.39
N LEU A 99 -7.74 -23.96 0.91
CA LEU A 99 -8.30 -22.91 1.77
C LEU A 99 -9.22 -23.47 2.86
N THR A 100 -10.05 -24.46 2.50
CA THR A 100 -10.96 -25.12 3.44
C THR A 100 -10.20 -25.98 4.46
N ALA A 101 -9.18 -26.73 4.02
CA ALA A 101 -8.37 -27.59 4.89
C ALA A 101 -7.51 -26.79 5.88
N THR A 102 -6.95 -25.65 5.44
CA THR A 102 -6.03 -24.83 6.24
C THR A 102 -6.75 -23.96 7.27
N LYS A 103 -8.09 -23.82 7.19
CA LYS A 103 -8.93 -23.05 8.14
C LYS A 103 -8.39 -21.63 8.40
N TYR A 104 -8.06 -20.90 7.34
CA TYR A 104 -7.64 -19.51 7.46
C TYR A 104 -8.69 -18.66 8.18
N LYS A 105 -8.23 -17.77 9.07
CA LYS A 105 -9.13 -16.85 9.77
C LYS A 105 -9.59 -15.74 8.81
N PRO A 106 -10.89 -15.41 8.78
CA PRO A 106 -11.41 -14.31 7.96
C PRO A 106 -10.91 -12.94 8.44
N PHE A 107 -10.49 -12.85 9.70
CA PHE A 107 -9.88 -11.67 10.30
C PHE A 107 -8.51 -12.00 10.87
N ILE A 108 -7.59 -11.07 10.67
CA ILE A 108 -6.21 -11.13 11.17
C ILE A 108 -5.93 -9.88 11.99
N SER A 109 -4.97 -9.99 12.90
CA SER A 109 -4.57 -8.91 13.79
C SER A 109 -3.17 -8.48 13.40
N LEU A 110 -3.03 -7.24 12.94
CA LEU A 110 -1.80 -6.65 12.40
C LEU A 110 -1.50 -5.31 13.07
N THR A 111 -0.25 -4.92 13.16
CA THR A 111 0.15 -3.56 13.53
C THR A 111 -0.15 -2.56 12.40
N ALA A 112 -0.19 -1.27 12.72
CA ALA A 112 -0.36 -0.23 11.71
C ALA A 112 0.76 -0.26 10.66
N ASP A 113 2.01 -0.49 11.08
CA ASP A 113 3.17 -0.60 10.17
C ASP A 113 3.00 -1.79 9.21
N GLU A 114 2.62 -2.97 9.73
CA GLU A 114 2.37 -4.16 8.91
C GLU A 114 1.23 -3.94 7.91
N LEU A 115 0.15 -3.28 8.30
CA LEU A 115 -0.97 -3.03 7.39
C LEU A 115 -0.58 -2.07 6.25
N VAL A 116 0.22 -1.05 6.56
CA VAL A 116 0.58 0.04 5.64
C VAL A 116 1.76 -0.34 4.74
N PHE A 117 2.88 -0.73 5.34
CA PHE A 117 4.14 -1.09 4.67
C PHE A 117 4.26 -2.59 4.36
N GLY A 118 3.26 -3.35 4.77
CA GLY A 118 3.02 -4.71 4.38
C GLY A 118 3.60 -5.77 5.29
N TYR A 119 3.04 -6.97 5.13
CA TYR A 119 3.34 -8.16 5.89
C TYR A 119 3.49 -9.36 4.95
N ASP A 120 4.21 -10.37 5.44
CA ASP A 120 4.38 -11.65 4.76
C ASP A 120 3.17 -12.54 5.07
N ASP A 121 2.55 -13.12 4.03
CA ASP A 121 1.42 -14.04 4.18
C ASP A 121 1.62 -15.29 3.31
N THR A 122 1.38 -16.46 3.91
CA THR A 122 1.41 -17.76 3.22
C THR A 122 0.47 -17.81 2.00
N LEU A 123 -0.62 -17.07 2.01
CA LEU A 123 -1.57 -16.94 0.90
C LEU A 123 -0.90 -16.26 -0.31
N VAL A 124 -0.04 -15.26 -0.09
CA VAL A 124 0.75 -14.66 -1.19
C VAL A 124 1.62 -15.70 -1.87
N SER A 125 2.29 -16.56 -1.10
CA SER A 125 3.08 -17.67 -1.67
C SER A 125 2.21 -18.68 -2.43
N LEU A 126 1.00 -18.96 -1.95
CA LEU A 126 0.03 -19.82 -2.62
C LEU A 126 -0.39 -19.22 -3.96
N ALA A 127 -0.67 -17.92 -4.00
CA ALA A 127 -1.00 -17.21 -5.24
C ALA A 127 0.17 -17.26 -6.24
N HIS A 128 1.42 -17.07 -5.79
CA HIS A 128 2.60 -17.17 -6.66
C HIS A 128 2.76 -18.56 -7.31
N ARG A 129 2.31 -19.62 -6.63
CA ARG A 129 2.35 -21.00 -7.14
C ARG A 129 1.29 -21.28 -8.21
N PHE A 130 0.08 -20.76 -8.02
CA PHE A 130 -1.06 -21.12 -8.88
C PHE A 130 -1.42 -20.05 -9.93
N TYR A 131 -1.03 -18.80 -9.72
CA TYR A 131 -1.49 -17.69 -10.55
C TYR A 131 -0.45 -17.38 -11.64
N PRO A 132 -0.90 -17.06 -12.87
CA PRO A 132 -0.01 -16.60 -13.93
C PRO A 132 0.64 -15.26 -13.55
N ARG A 133 1.85 -14.98 -14.07
CA ARG A 133 2.67 -13.82 -13.66
C ARG A 133 1.91 -12.49 -13.67
N ASN A 134 1.05 -12.27 -14.67
CA ASN A 134 0.26 -11.04 -14.83
C ASN A 134 -0.89 -10.88 -13.81
N ARG A 135 -1.16 -11.89 -12.97
CA ARG A 135 -2.21 -11.85 -11.94
C ARG A 135 -1.67 -12.14 -10.54
N ARG A 136 -0.36 -12.28 -10.37
CA ARG A 136 0.23 -12.52 -9.05
C ARG A 136 0.12 -11.25 -8.20
N PRO A 137 -0.24 -11.39 -6.91
CA PRO A 137 -0.11 -10.28 -5.98
C PRO A 137 1.37 -9.92 -5.79
N MET A 138 1.63 -8.74 -5.24
CA MET A 138 2.97 -8.34 -4.79
C MET A 138 3.53 -9.33 -3.76
N GLU A 139 4.85 -9.38 -3.59
CA GLU A 139 5.51 -10.29 -2.65
C GLU A 139 5.07 -10.08 -1.19
N LYS A 140 4.74 -8.84 -0.82
CA LYS A 140 4.17 -8.48 0.48
C LYS A 140 2.83 -7.78 0.29
N MET A 141 1.87 -8.12 1.15
CA MET A 141 0.59 -7.44 1.17
C MET A 141 0.67 -6.23 2.08
N GLY A 142 0.49 -5.02 1.54
CA GLY A 142 0.39 -3.78 2.31
C GLY A 142 -0.40 -2.75 1.53
N LEU A 143 -1.08 -1.83 2.21
CA LEU A 143 -1.90 -0.82 1.54
C LEU A 143 -1.08 0.07 0.60
N LEU A 144 0.19 0.32 0.93
CA LEU A 144 1.06 1.21 0.16
C LEU A 144 2.16 0.48 -0.61
N ASN A 145 2.29 -0.84 -0.46
CA ASN A 145 3.34 -1.64 -1.13
C ASN A 145 3.19 -1.77 -2.65
N GLY A 146 2.08 -1.29 -3.24
CA GLY A 146 1.86 -1.25 -4.68
C GLY A 146 1.96 0.16 -5.28
N VAL A 147 2.12 1.19 -4.44
CA VAL A 147 2.35 2.56 -4.91
C VAL A 147 3.85 2.75 -4.93
N ASP A 148 4.46 2.73 -6.10
CA ASP A 148 5.83 3.24 -6.21
C ASP A 148 5.77 4.76 -5.97
N LEU A 149 5.92 5.11 -4.70
CA LEU A 149 5.88 6.46 -4.18
C LEU A 149 6.97 7.37 -4.78
N SER A 150 7.89 6.82 -5.57
CA SER A 150 8.96 7.54 -6.26
C SER A 150 8.76 7.68 -7.78
N ALA A 151 7.81 6.97 -8.39
CA ALA A 151 7.73 6.84 -9.85
C ALA A 151 6.67 7.72 -10.54
N ILE A 152 5.93 8.56 -9.81
CA ILE A 152 4.94 9.43 -10.45
C ILE A 152 5.66 10.65 -11.06
N ALA A 153 5.91 10.57 -12.37
CA ALA A 153 6.48 11.66 -13.16
C ALA A 153 5.39 12.68 -13.52
N HIS A 154 5.60 13.93 -13.15
CA HIS A 154 4.73 15.04 -13.53
C HIS A 154 5.44 15.94 -14.53
N HIS A 155 4.69 16.35 -15.55
CA HIS A 155 5.13 17.32 -16.54
C HIS A 155 4.36 18.62 -16.31
N HIS A 156 5.07 19.71 -16.06
CA HIS A 156 4.48 21.04 -15.91
C HIS A 156 5.10 22.01 -16.90
N SER A 157 4.24 22.72 -17.62
CA SER A 157 4.62 23.89 -18.41
C SER A 157 4.82 25.06 -17.46
N VAL A 158 5.98 25.70 -17.51
CA VAL A 158 6.18 26.96 -16.78
C VAL A 158 5.75 28.07 -17.73
N GLN A 159 4.61 28.69 -17.47
CA GLN A 159 4.27 29.95 -18.13
C GLN A 159 5.12 31.05 -17.47
N ALA A 160 5.99 31.67 -18.26
CA ALA A 160 6.76 32.85 -17.87
C ALA A 160 5.86 34.10 -17.80
#